data_AF-E6R0T2-F1
#
_entry.id   AF-E6R0T2-F1
#
_cell.length_a   1.000
_cell.length_b   1.000
_cell.length_c   1.000
_cell.angle_alpha   90.00
_cell.angle_beta   90.00
_cell.angle_gamma   90.00
#
_symmetry.space_group_name_H-M   'P 1'
#
loop_
_entity.id
_entity.type
_entity.pdbx_description
1 polymer ?
#
loop_
_entity_poly.entity_id
_entity_poly.type
_entity_poly.pdbx_seq_one_letter_code
_entity_poly.pdbx_strand_id
1 'polypeptide(L)'
;MAQMSGKNLWVAASDGDIERVKYLIEQENCTPNDKDTNSYTPLHAAASYAHIDLLSYLLSVGGDPNLTDDDGETPLYVVESIEVAKFLIDNGADPKWKNEEGLTAAEQLEEDHPDVAAFLRSLTGEVAPTRPEGMDDEREVADGDISNGQISQLALDNYTATQTAALLQEAQQIMEECARDGVEPDERLREVVERAVRDGLAFGREAGEDEAPASAEGDQQKRARED
;
A
#
# COMPACT_ATOMS: atom_id res chain seq x y z
N MET A 1 28.84 28.28 12.47
CA MET A 1 27.38 28.14 12.39
C MET A 1 27.07 27.65 10.98
N ALA A 2 26.18 26.67 10.89
CA ALA A 2 25.94 25.75 9.77
C ALA A 2 26.07 26.36 8.36
N GLN A 3 26.83 25.68 7.50
CA GLN A 3 26.91 25.96 6.07
C GLN A 3 25.52 25.86 5.44
N MET A 4 24.86 26.99 5.21
CA MET A 4 23.68 27.11 4.35
C MET A 4 24.12 27.40 2.90
N SER A 5 24.99 26.57 2.33
CA SER A 5 25.07 26.47 0.87
C SER A 5 24.19 25.29 0.53
N GLY A 6 23.04 25.51 -0.11
CA GLY A 6 22.16 24.43 -0.57
C GLY A 6 23.00 23.46 -1.38
N LYS A 7 23.36 22.33 -0.79
CA LYS A 7 24.32 21.38 -1.35
C LYS A 7 23.67 20.78 -2.58
N ASN A 8 24.04 21.32 -3.74
CA ASN A 8 23.59 20.94 -5.07
C ASN A 8 24.06 19.53 -5.49
N LEU A 9 24.55 18.70 -4.55
CA LEU A 9 25.08 17.38 -4.84
C LEU A 9 23.97 16.40 -5.22
N TRP A 10 22.84 16.43 -4.51
CA TRP A 10 21.68 15.62 -4.89
C TRP A 10 21.15 16.02 -6.27
N VAL A 11 21.02 17.32 -6.55
CA VAL A 11 20.57 17.83 -7.86
C VAL A 11 21.54 17.44 -8.99
N ALA A 12 22.85 17.57 -8.75
CA ALA A 12 23.86 17.11 -9.71
C ALA A 12 23.77 15.59 -9.93
N ALA A 13 23.44 14.83 -8.88
CA ALA A 13 23.27 13.39 -8.96
C ALA A 13 21.98 12.97 -9.68
N SER A 14 20.87 13.70 -9.49
CA SER A 14 19.62 13.45 -10.23
C SER A 14 19.78 13.72 -11.72
N ASP A 15 20.53 14.76 -12.07
CA ASP A 15 20.84 15.10 -13.47
C ASP A 15 21.85 14.13 -14.11
N GLY A 16 22.51 13.28 -13.32
CA GLY A 16 23.58 12.38 -13.79
C GLY A 16 24.88 13.11 -14.15
N ASP A 17 25.06 14.35 -13.69
CA ASP A 17 26.24 15.17 -13.97
C ASP A 17 27.43 14.74 -13.12
N ILE A 18 28.11 13.68 -13.57
CA ILE A 18 29.28 13.09 -12.90
C ILE A 18 30.41 14.11 -12.74
N GLU A 19 30.62 15.02 -13.69
CA GLU A 19 31.68 16.02 -13.60
C GLU A 19 31.41 17.01 -12.47
N ARG A 20 30.16 17.47 -12.36
CA ARG A 20 29.72 18.34 -11.28
C ARG A 20 29.75 17.63 -9.93
N VAL A 21 29.32 16.38 -9.85
CA VAL A 21 29.40 15.57 -8.62
C VAL A 21 30.86 15.41 -8.18
N LYS A 22 31.77 15.08 -9.09
CA LYS A 22 33.22 15.00 -8.83
C LYS A 22 33.77 16.31 -8.29
N TYR A 23 33.45 17.42 -8.96
CA TYR A 23 33.89 18.75 -8.54
C TYR A 23 33.41 19.08 -7.12
N LEU A 24 32.14 18.79 -6.79
CA LEU A 24 31.58 19.07 -5.47
C LEU A 24 32.25 18.24 -4.36
N ILE A 25 32.51 16.95 -4.60
CA ILE A 25 33.17 16.08 -3.62
C ILE A 25 34.65 16.47 -3.42
N GLU A 26 35.36 16.73 -4.51
CA GLU A 26 36.81 16.98 -4.45
C GLU A 26 37.16 18.42 -4.02
N GLN A 27 36.36 19.41 -4.42
CA GLN A 27 36.70 20.84 -4.28
C GLN A 27 35.85 21.57 -3.22
N GLU A 28 34.59 21.17 -3.01
CA GLU A 28 33.64 21.88 -2.13
C GLU A 28 33.41 21.18 -0.77
N ASN A 29 34.28 20.22 -0.41
CA ASN A 29 34.21 19.45 0.84
C ASN A 29 32.88 18.70 1.05
N CYS A 30 32.13 18.40 -0.03
CA CYS A 30 30.97 17.53 0.06
C CYS A 30 31.37 16.07 0.28
N THR A 31 30.51 15.30 0.94
CA THR A 31 30.69 13.86 1.09
C THR A 31 29.71 13.10 0.20
N PRO A 32 30.04 11.89 -0.32
CA PRO A 32 29.10 11.07 -1.09
C PRO A 32 27.86 10.64 -0.28
N ASN A 33 27.90 10.83 1.04
CA ASN A 33 26.85 10.50 1.99
C ASN A 33 26.10 11.75 2.49
N ASP A 34 26.37 12.92 1.90
CA ASP A 34 25.71 14.17 2.28
C ASP A 34 24.23 14.08 1.95
N LYS A 35 23.41 14.12 2.99
CA LYS A 35 21.96 14.13 2.90
C LYS A 35 21.43 15.50 2.45
N ASP A 36 20.36 15.49 1.65
CA ASP A 36 19.60 16.69 1.28
C ASP A 36 18.58 17.08 2.37
N THR A 37 17.58 17.89 2.02
CA THR A 37 16.54 18.34 2.96
C THR A 37 15.54 17.25 3.37
N ASN A 38 15.47 16.16 2.62
CA ASN A 38 14.59 15.01 2.82
C ASN A 38 15.41 13.77 3.20
N SER A 39 16.63 13.99 3.72
CA SER A 39 17.59 12.95 4.04
C SER A 39 18.04 12.06 2.88
N TYR A 40 17.74 12.41 1.63
CA TYR A 40 18.21 11.64 0.48
C TYR A 40 19.70 11.82 0.28
N THR A 41 20.39 10.71 0.07
CA THR A 41 21.79 10.71 -0.33
C THR A 41 21.91 10.81 -1.86
N PRO A 42 23.08 11.22 -2.40
CA PRO A 42 23.36 11.19 -3.83
C PRO A 42 23.17 9.79 -4.45
N LEU A 43 23.33 8.71 -3.67
CA LEU A 43 23.03 7.37 -4.14
C LEU A 43 21.53 7.15 -4.39
N HIS A 44 20.63 7.73 -3.58
CA HIS A 44 19.19 7.64 -3.84
C HIS A 44 18.84 8.29 -5.18
N ALA A 45 19.37 9.50 -5.44
CA ALA A 45 19.17 10.17 -6.72
C ALA A 45 19.73 9.34 -7.88
N ALA A 46 20.98 8.90 -7.78
CA ALA A 46 21.61 8.12 -8.85
C ALA A 46 20.92 6.77 -9.11
N ALA A 47 20.36 6.16 -8.06
CA ALA A 47 19.56 4.93 -8.15
C ALA A 47 18.20 5.17 -8.83
N SER A 48 17.52 6.26 -8.47
CA SER A 48 16.20 6.63 -9.00
C SER A 48 16.20 6.99 -10.48
N TYR A 49 17.28 7.59 -10.96
CA TYR A 49 17.43 7.95 -12.38
C TYR A 49 18.34 6.99 -13.16
N ALA A 50 18.65 5.82 -12.59
CA ALA A 50 19.45 4.76 -13.21
C ALA A 50 20.85 5.18 -13.71
N HIS A 51 21.52 6.11 -13.03
CA HIS A 51 22.87 6.59 -13.38
C HIS A 51 23.95 5.64 -12.85
N ILE A 52 24.16 4.50 -13.52
CA ILE A 52 25.13 3.45 -13.10
C ILE A 52 26.57 3.98 -12.97
N ASP A 53 27.02 4.79 -13.93
CA ASP A 53 28.38 5.36 -13.90
C ASP A 53 28.59 6.27 -12.69
N LEU A 54 27.54 6.99 -12.29
CA LEU A 54 27.54 7.84 -11.12
C LEU A 54 27.50 7.02 -9.82
N LEU A 55 26.68 5.97 -9.76
CA LEU A 55 26.65 5.04 -8.62
C LEU A 55 28.02 4.41 -8.39
N SER A 56 28.67 3.96 -9.46
CA SER A 56 30.02 3.41 -9.42
C SER A 56 31.02 4.40 -8.83
N TYR A 57 30.97 5.66 -9.29
CA TYR A 57 31.81 6.71 -8.74
C TYR A 57 31.53 6.97 -7.25
N LEU A 58 30.26 7.17 -6.86
CA LEU A 58 29.87 7.47 -5.49
C LEU A 58 30.30 6.37 -4.51
N LEU A 59 30.11 5.10 -4.87
CA LEU A 59 30.56 3.96 -4.07
C LEU A 59 32.10 3.91 -3.99
N SER A 60 32.80 4.20 -5.09
CA SER A 60 34.27 4.21 -5.12
C SER A 60 34.90 5.26 -4.19
N VAL A 61 34.19 6.35 -3.93
CA VAL A 61 34.64 7.42 -3.02
C VAL A 61 34.12 7.25 -1.59
N GLY A 62 33.55 6.10 -1.25
CA GLY A 62 33.08 5.77 0.10
C GLY A 62 31.61 6.08 0.36
N GLY A 63 30.80 6.15 -0.69
CA GLY A 63 29.35 6.16 -0.58
C GLY A 63 28.84 4.88 0.08
N ASP A 64 27.90 5.02 1.00
CA ASP A 64 27.29 3.89 1.71
C ASP A 64 25.92 3.56 1.11
N PRO A 65 25.74 2.36 0.51
CA PRO A 65 24.49 1.96 -0.12
C PRO A 65 23.39 1.57 0.88
N ASN A 66 23.65 1.56 2.19
CA ASN A 66 22.68 1.23 3.22
C ASN A 66 22.25 2.45 4.05
N LEU A 67 22.67 3.66 3.66
CA LEU A 67 22.18 4.87 4.31
C LEU A 67 20.71 5.07 3.99
N THR A 68 19.93 5.27 5.03
CA THR A 68 18.50 5.51 4.88
C THR A 68 18.18 6.99 4.72
N ASP A 69 17.07 7.31 4.08
CA ASP A 69 16.44 8.62 4.13
C ASP A 69 15.63 8.84 5.42
N ASP A 70 14.67 9.78 5.41
CA ASP A 70 13.80 10.08 6.56
C ASP A 70 12.71 9.02 6.77
N ASP A 71 12.38 8.22 5.75
CA ASP A 71 11.36 7.16 5.81
C ASP A 71 11.99 5.78 6.11
N GLY A 72 13.30 5.75 6.38
CA GLY A 72 14.06 4.53 6.62
C GLY A 72 14.38 3.75 5.35
N GLU A 73 14.20 4.35 4.17
CA GLU A 73 14.42 3.73 2.87
C GLU A 73 15.87 3.84 2.45
N THR A 74 16.45 2.74 1.97
CA THR A 74 17.80 2.75 1.38
C THR A 74 17.73 3.09 -0.12
N PRO A 75 18.84 3.40 -0.80
CA PRO A 75 18.87 3.61 -2.25
C PRO A 75 18.25 2.46 -3.07
N LEU A 76 18.14 1.25 -2.51
CA LEU A 76 17.51 0.11 -3.16
C LEU A 76 15.98 0.27 -3.33
N TYR A 77 15.32 1.08 -2.51
CA TYR A 77 13.86 1.31 -2.54
C TYR A 77 13.42 2.16 -3.72
N VAL A 78 14.32 2.97 -4.27
CA VAL A 78 14.01 3.93 -5.34
C VAL A 78 14.55 3.50 -6.70
N VAL A 79 15.04 2.27 -6.86
CA VAL A 79 15.68 1.84 -8.12
C VAL A 79 14.68 1.65 -9.27
N GLU A 80 15.03 2.17 -10.44
CA GLU A 80 14.17 2.06 -11.64
C GLU A 80 14.38 0.75 -12.43
N SER A 81 15.53 0.10 -12.26
CA SER A 81 15.95 -1.03 -13.11
C SER A 81 16.64 -2.16 -12.34
N ILE A 82 16.46 -3.39 -12.83
CA ILE A 82 17.13 -4.60 -12.32
C ILE A 82 18.65 -4.45 -12.35
N GLU A 83 19.19 -3.77 -13.37
CA GLU A 83 20.64 -3.57 -13.49
C GLU A 83 21.18 -2.71 -12.34
N VAL A 84 20.47 -1.64 -11.98
CA VAL A 84 20.78 -0.76 -10.84
C VAL A 84 20.67 -1.53 -9.53
N ALA A 85 19.57 -2.25 -9.34
CA ALA A 85 19.34 -3.07 -8.15
C ALA A 85 20.47 -4.10 -7.95
N LYS A 86 20.82 -4.82 -9.02
CA LYS A 86 21.92 -5.77 -9.00
C LYS A 86 23.25 -5.09 -8.67
N PHE A 87 23.52 -3.94 -9.29
CA PHE A 87 24.75 -3.20 -9.04
C PHE A 87 24.87 -2.77 -7.57
N LEU A 88 23.81 -2.26 -6.96
CA LEU A 88 23.80 -1.89 -5.54
C LEU A 88 24.01 -3.11 -4.63
N ILE A 89 23.34 -4.23 -4.91
CA ILE A 89 23.48 -5.48 -4.12
C ILE A 89 24.90 -6.05 -4.23
N ASP A 90 25.49 -6.06 -5.43
CA ASP A 90 26.87 -6.50 -5.66
C ASP A 90 27.88 -5.61 -4.90
N ASN A 91 27.50 -4.36 -4.59
CA ASN A 91 28.28 -3.41 -3.80
C ASN A 91 27.88 -3.34 -2.32
N GLY A 92 27.07 -4.29 -1.83
CA GLY A 92 26.78 -4.44 -0.40
C GLY A 92 25.50 -3.78 0.10
N ALA A 93 24.57 -3.41 -0.78
CA ALA A 93 23.20 -3.06 -0.37
C ALA A 93 22.47 -4.29 0.19
N ASP A 94 21.74 -4.14 1.29
CA ASP A 94 20.94 -5.21 1.88
C ASP A 94 19.51 -5.25 1.28
N PRO A 95 19.16 -6.27 0.47
CA PRO A 95 17.81 -6.40 -0.08
C PRO A 95 16.75 -6.79 0.97
N LYS A 96 17.16 -7.15 2.18
CA LYS A 96 16.26 -7.51 3.30
C LYS A 96 16.04 -6.35 4.27
N TRP A 97 16.60 -5.19 3.98
CA TRP A 97 16.34 -3.99 4.76
C TRP A 97 14.84 -3.72 4.81
N LYS A 98 14.37 -3.20 5.94
CA LYS A 98 12.98 -2.78 6.16
C LYS A 98 12.96 -1.30 6.49
N ASN A 99 12.08 -0.56 5.84
CA ASN A 99 11.86 0.86 6.09
C ASN A 99 11.03 1.05 7.38
N GLU A 100 10.68 2.29 7.72
CA GLU A 100 9.92 2.58 8.94
C GLU A 100 8.51 1.95 8.94
N GLU A 101 7.94 1.70 7.76
CA GLU A 101 6.66 1.00 7.58
C GLU A 101 6.78 -0.53 7.68
N GLY A 102 8.01 -1.05 7.84
CA GLY A 102 8.28 -2.49 7.92
C GLY A 102 8.29 -3.21 6.57
N LEU A 103 8.24 -2.45 5.47
CA LEU A 103 8.27 -2.94 4.09
C LEU A 103 9.71 -3.09 3.60
N THR A 104 9.96 -4.16 2.85
CA THR A 104 11.20 -4.35 2.09
C THR A 104 11.17 -3.57 0.79
N ALA A 105 12.34 -3.27 0.21
CA ALA A 105 12.44 -2.61 -1.09
C ALA A 105 11.63 -3.35 -2.19
N ALA A 106 11.54 -4.68 -2.09
CA ALA A 106 10.78 -5.48 -3.05
C ALA A 106 9.26 -5.31 -2.92
N GLU A 107 8.75 -5.04 -1.73
CA GLU A 107 7.32 -4.79 -1.49
C GLU A 107 6.93 -3.37 -1.93
N GLN A 108 7.78 -2.38 -1.64
CA GLN A 108 7.55 -1.00 -2.06
C GLN A 108 7.53 -0.86 -3.59
N LEU A 109 8.49 -1.50 -4.27
CA LEU A 109 8.60 -1.45 -5.73
C LEU A 109 7.58 -2.33 -6.47
N GLU A 110 6.71 -3.07 -5.76
CA GLU A 110 5.72 -3.94 -6.41
C GLU A 110 4.68 -3.14 -7.21
N GLU A 111 4.32 -1.95 -6.74
CA GLU A 111 3.36 -1.07 -7.40
C GLU A 111 3.95 -0.38 -8.65
N ASP A 112 5.19 0.12 -8.55
CA ASP A 112 5.82 0.91 -9.63
C ASP A 112 6.68 0.05 -10.60
N HIS A 113 7.42 -0.92 -10.07
CA HIS A 113 8.44 -1.69 -10.80
C HIS A 113 8.37 -3.20 -10.50
N PRO A 114 7.30 -3.91 -10.94
CA PRO A 114 7.05 -5.31 -10.57
C PRO A 114 8.17 -6.27 -11.00
N ASP A 115 8.87 -5.98 -12.09
CA ASP A 115 10.01 -6.77 -12.58
C ASP A 115 11.21 -6.71 -11.61
N VAL A 116 11.47 -5.52 -11.05
CA VAL A 116 12.53 -5.31 -10.06
C VAL A 116 12.14 -5.98 -8.74
N ALA A 117 10.90 -5.80 -8.29
CA ALA A 117 10.37 -6.45 -7.11
C ALA A 117 10.48 -7.99 -7.19
N ALA A 118 10.16 -8.59 -8.34
CA ALA A 118 10.32 -10.02 -8.59
C ALA A 118 11.79 -10.46 -8.50
N PHE A 119 12.72 -9.66 -9.05
CA PHE A 119 14.15 -9.92 -8.96
C PHE A 119 14.66 -9.86 -7.51
N LEU A 120 14.28 -8.83 -6.75
CA LEU A 120 14.65 -8.69 -5.34
C LEU A 120 14.10 -9.85 -4.49
N ARG A 121 12.84 -10.26 -4.68
CA ARG A 121 12.26 -11.44 -4.01
C ARG A 121 12.97 -12.74 -4.32
N SER A 122 13.39 -12.91 -5.58
CA SER A 122 14.20 -14.06 -5.99
C SER A 122 15.53 -14.14 -5.22
N LEU A 123 16.12 -13.00 -4.87
CA LEU A 123 17.35 -12.91 -4.10
C LEU A 123 17.15 -13.06 -2.58
N THR A 124 16.07 -12.50 -2.03
CA THR A 124 15.80 -12.58 -0.59
C THR A 124 15.33 -13.96 -0.17
N GLY A 125 14.80 -14.76 -1.10
CA GLY A 125 14.18 -16.06 -0.83
C GLY A 125 12.87 -15.92 -0.06
N GLU A 126 12.35 -14.71 0.02
CA GLU A 126 11.13 -14.39 0.76
C GLU A 126 9.93 -14.72 -0.14
N VAL A 127 9.33 -15.89 0.13
CA VAL A 127 7.95 -16.14 -0.25
C VAL A 127 7.15 -15.12 0.54
N ALA A 128 6.42 -14.26 -0.16
CA ALA A 128 5.62 -13.15 0.36
C ALA A 128 5.20 -13.34 1.82
N PRO A 129 5.45 -12.38 2.73
CA PRO A 129 4.71 -12.39 3.97
C PRO A 129 3.23 -12.33 3.58
N THR A 130 2.53 -13.41 3.86
CA THR A 130 1.06 -13.39 3.88
C THR A 130 0.68 -12.27 4.83
N ARG A 131 0.20 -11.16 4.26
CA ARG A 131 -0.57 -10.07 4.87
C ARG A 131 -0.42 -10.00 6.40
N PRO A 132 0.25 -8.99 6.98
CA PRO A 132 0.26 -8.84 8.42
C PRO A 132 -1.18 -8.61 8.91
N GLU A 133 -1.72 -9.60 9.59
CA GLU A 133 -2.79 -9.42 10.57
C GLU A 133 -2.19 -8.71 11.79
N GLY A 134 -2.91 -7.69 12.30
CA GLY A 134 -2.70 -7.18 13.66
C GLY A 134 -1.57 -6.17 13.80
N MET A 135 -1.87 -4.92 13.43
CA MET A 135 -1.15 -3.76 13.97
C MET A 135 -1.73 -3.49 15.37
N ASP A 136 -1.23 -4.22 16.36
CA ASP A 136 -1.60 -4.08 17.76
C ASP A 136 -0.44 -3.40 18.51
N ASP A 137 -0.71 -2.20 19.05
CA ASP A 137 -0.01 -1.51 20.16
C ASP A 137 1.48 -1.15 19.93
N GLU A 138 1.93 0.11 20.03
CA GLU A 138 1.73 1.03 21.15
C GLU A 138 1.82 2.52 20.74
N ARG A 139 0.76 3.27 21.06
CA ARG A 139 0.74 4.65 21.60
C ARG A 139 1.62 5.75 20.96
N GLU A 140 0.94 6.64 20.23
CA GLU A 140 0.96 8.07 20.58
C GLU A 140 -0.45 8.66 20.53
N VAL A 141 -0.74 9.47 21.56
CA VAL A 141 -2.01 10.11 21.84
C VAL A 141 -2.06 11.47 21.14
N ALA A 142 -2.99 11.67 20.22
CA ALA A 142 -3.42 13.01 19.82
C ALA A 142 -4.88 13.00 19.34
N ASP A 143 -5.70 13.66 20.14
CA ASP A 143 -7.07 14.12 19.96
C ASP A 143 -7.64 14.16 18.53
N GLY A 144 -8.84 13.59 18.34
CA GLY A 144 -9.65 13.94 17.17
C GLY A 144 -10.84 13.03 16.87
N ASP A 145 -11.91 13.16 17.67
CA ASP A 145 -13.30 12.99 17.22
C ASP A 145 -13.79 11.56 16.88
N ILE A 146 -14.29 10.86 17.90
CA ILE A 146 -15.10 9.64 17.73
C ILE A 146 -16.53 10.06 17.38
N SER A 147 -16.74 10.46 16.13
CA SER A 147 -18.06 10.84 15.60
C SER A 147 -18.66 9.71 14.75
N ASN A 148 -19.37 8.81 15.45
CA ASN A 148 -20.64 8.18 15.04
C ASN A 148 -20.78 7.61 13.61
N GLY A 149 -20.75 6.27 13.50
CA GLY A 149 -21.72 5.52 12.67
C GLY A 149 -21.59 5.56 11.14
N GLN A 150 -20.39 5.69 10.56
CA GLN A 150 -20.22 5.54 9.12
C GLN A 150 -19.58 4.18 8.80
N ILE A 151 -20.34 3.30 8.13
CA ILE A 151 -19.78 2.21 7.34
C ILE A 151 -18.69 2.84 6.46
N SER A 152 -17.43 2.38 6.60
CA SER A 152 -16.33 2.90 5.79
C SER A 152 -16.76 2.85 4.32
N GLN A 153 -16.69 3.97 3.59
CA GLN A 153 -17.10 4.01 2.17
C GLN A 153 -16.40 2.89 1.38
N LEU A 154 -15.16 2.55 1.74
CA LEU A 154 -14.43 1.40 1.23
C LEU A 154 -15.12 0.05 1.45
N ALA A 155 -15.77 -0.17 2.59
CA ALA A 155 -16.53 -1.39 2.88
C ALA A 155 -17.84 -1.45 2.07
N LEU A 156 -18.49 -0.30 1.89
CA LEU A 156 -19.68 -0.21 1.04
C LEU A 156 -19.33 -0.42 -0.44
N ASP A 157 -18.23 0.15 -0.91
CA ASP A 157 -17.76 0.04 -2.28
C ASP A 157 -17.32 -1.39 -2.60
N ASN A 158 -16.60 -2.05 -1.68
CA ASN A 158 -16.16 -3.42 -1.88
C ASN A 158 -17.35 -4.41 -1.84
N TYR A 159 -18.31 -4.19 -0.93
CA TYR A 159 -19.54 -4.98 -0.88
C TYR A 159 -20.37 -4.80 -2.16
N THR A 160 -20.57 -3.56 -2.60
CA THR A 160 -21.35 -3.25 -3.81
C THR A 160 -20.67 -3.77 -5.07
N ALA A 161 -19.34 -3.65 -5.17
CA ALA A 161 -18.56 -4.17 -6.29
C ALA A 161 -18.66 -5.71 -6.38
N THR A 162 -18.48 -6.40 -5.24
CA THR A 162 -18.57 -7.86 -5.17
C THR A 162 -19.97 -8.35 -5.49
N GLN A 163 -21.01 -7.70 -4.94
CA GLN A 163 -22.40 -8.04 -5.22
C GLN A 163 -22.78 -7.81 -6.68
N THR A 164 -22.39 -6.66 -7.25
CA THR A 164 -22.68 -6.34 -8.66
C THR A 164 -22.02 -7.34 -9.61
N ALA A 165 -20.77 -7.74 -9.32
CA ALA A 165 -20.06 -8.74 -10.12
C ALA A 165 -20.74 -10.12 -10.06
N ALA A 166 -21.14 -10.57 -8.87
CA ALA A 166 -21.82 -11.85 -8.69
C ALA A 166 -23.18 -11.90 -9.41
N LEU A 167 -23.96 -10.82 -9.34
CA LEU A 167 -25.26 -10.72 -10.00
C LEU A 167 -25.17 -10.70 -11.52
N LEU A 168 -24.19 -9.96 -12.06
CA LEU A 168 -23.95 -9.93 -13.51
C LEU A 168 -23.51 -11.29 -14.04
N GLN A 169 -22.66 -12.00 -13.29
CA GLN A 169 -22.19 -13.33 -13.67
C GLN A 169 -23.34 -14.35 -13.66
N GLU A 170 -24.20 -14.34 -12.64
CA GLU A 170 -25.35 -15.26 -12.55
C GLU A 170 -26.39 -14.95 -13.64
N ALA A 171 -26.65 -13.67 -13.93
CA ALA A 171 -27.52 -13.27 -15.02
C ALA A 171 -26.99 -13.74 -16.39
N GLN A 172 -25.67 -13.65 -16.63
CA GLN A 172 -25.03 -14.17 -17.84
C GLN A 172 -25.17 -15.68 -17.96
N GLN A 173 -24.96 -16.42 -16.87
CA GLN A 173 -25.11 -17.86 -16.85
C GLN A 173 -26.54 -18.31 -17.14
N ILE A 174 -27.54 -17.63 -16.58
CA ILE A 174 -28.97 -17.88 -16.86
C ILE A 174 -29.30 -17.61 -18.33
N MET A 175 -28.80 -16.52 -18.91
CA MET A 175 -29.01 -16.22 -20.32
C MET A 175 -28.41 -17.30 -21.23
N GLU A 176 -27.24 -17.85 -20.90
CA GLU A 176 -26.59 -18.91 -21.67
C GLU A 176 -27.32 -20.27 -21.53
N GLU A 177 -27.83 -20.60 -20.35
CA GLU A 177 -28.64 -21.80 -20.12
C GLU A 177 -30.01 -21.71 -20.80
N CYS A 178 -30.70 -20.58 -20.69
CA CYS A 178 -31.98 -20.34 -21.37
C CYS A 178 -31.83 -20.36 -22.90
N ALA A 179 -30.70 -19.89 -23.44
CA ALA A 179 -30.38 -20.02 -24.86
C ALA A 179 -30.19 -21.48 -25.30
N ARG A 180 -29.79 -22.38 -24.40
CA ARG A 180 -29.63 -23.82 -24.66
C ARG A 180 -30.96 -24.58 -24.57
N ASP A 181 -31.83 -24.22 -23.62
CA ASP A 181 -33.09 -24.93 -23.35
C ASP A 181 -34.32 -24.32 -24.04
N GLY A 182 -34.19 -23.15 -24.67
CA GLY A 182 -35.26 -22.48 -25.42
C GLY A 182 -36.37 -21.87 -24.56
N VAL A 183 -36.10 -21.66 -23.27
CA VAL A 183 -37.02 -21.09 -22.28
C VAL A 183 -36.71 -19.60 -22.11
N GLU A 184 -37.73 -18.75 -21.96
CA GLU A 184 -37.52 -17.32 -21.76
C GLU A 184 -36.83 -17.05 -20.40
N PRO A 185 -35.75 -16.25 -20.37
CA PRO A 185 -34.95 -16.02 -19.16
C PRO A 185 -35.61 -15.13 -18.11
N ASP A 186 -36.75 -14.50 -18.44
CA ASP A 186 -37.39 -13.45 -17.64
C ASP A 186 -37.75 -13.91 -16.22
N GLU A 187 -38.30 -15.13 -16.07
CA GLU A 187 -38.71 -15.67 -14.77
C GLU A 187 -37.50 -16.05 -13.89
N ARG A 188 -36.41 -16.57 -14.49
CA ARG A 188 -35.17 -16.92 -13.77
C ARG A 188 -34.36 -15.68 -13.39
N LEU A 189 -34.30 -14.68 -14.27
CA LEU A 189 -33.65 -13.40 -13.97
C LEU A 189 -34.39 -12.64 -12.86
N ARG A 190 -35.72 -12.72 -12.84
CA ARG A 190 -36.54 -12.14 -11.77
C ARG A 190 -36.23 -12.75 -10.41
N GLU A 191 -36.07 -14.08 -10.32
CA GLU A 191 -35.68 -14.74 -9.07
C GLU A 191 -34.31 -14.28 -8.56
N VAL A 192 -33.33 -14.09 -9.45
CA VAL A 192 -31.99 -13.59 -9.09
C VAL A 192 -32.05 -12.15 -8.57
N VAL A 193 -32.83 -11.28 -9.23
CA VAL A 193 -33.01 -9.90 -8.77
C VAL A 193 -33.75 -9.84 -7.43
N GLU A 194 -34.78 -10.66 -7.23
CA GLU A 194 -35.49 -10.73 -5.95
C GLU A 194 -34.60 -11.26 -4.81
N ARG A 195 -33.68 -12.20 -5.09
CA ARG A 195 -32.65 -12.66 -4.13
C ARG A 195 -31.66 -11.55 -3.82
N ALA A 196 -31.14 -10.87 -4.83
CA ALA A 196 -30.21 -9.75 -4.69
C ALA A 196 -30.76 -8.62 -3.81
N VAL A 197 -32.02 -8.25 -4.04
CA VAL A 197 -32.71 -7.19 -3.29
C VAL A 197 -32.92 -7.62 -1.83
N ARG A 198 -33.24 -8.90 -1.59
CA ARG A 198 -33.36 -9.47 -0.24
C ARG A 198 -32.03 -9.44 0.52
N ASP A 199 -30.95 -9.83 -0.13
CA ASP A 199 -29.61 -9.88 0.47
C ASP A 199 -29.07 -8.46 0.74
N GLY A 200 -29.37 -7.48 -0.13
CA GLY A 200 -29.09 -6.06 0.11
C GLY A 200 -29.89 -5.47 1.29
N LEU A 201 -31.16 -5.87 1.45
CA LEU A 201 -31.99 -5.47 2.59
C LEU A 201 -31.54 -6.12 3.91
N ALA A 202 -30.97 -7.34 3.87
CA ALA A 202 -30.40 -8.01 5.03
C ALA A 202 -29.12 -7.33 5.53
N PHE A 203 -28.23 -6.92 4.62
CA PHE A 203 -27.03 -6.15 4.94
C PHE A 203 -27.36 -4.82 5.65
N GLY A 204 -28.42 -4.14 5.22
CA GLY A 204 -28.91 -2.92 5.89
C GLY A 204 -29.51 -3.17 7.28
N ARG A 205 -29.95 -4.39 7.57
CA ARG A 205 -30.53 -4.79 8.87
C ARG A 205 -29.47 -5.29 9.86
N GLU A 206 -28.43 -5.98 9.38
CA GLU A 206 -27.26 -6.37 10.20
C GLU A 206 -26.43 -5.17 10.67
N ALA A 207 -26.47 -4.05 9.94
CA ALA A 207 -25.84 -2.80 10.37
C ALA A 207 -26.70 -1.96 11.35
N GLY A 208 -27.91 -2.42 11.69
CA GLY A 208 -28.92 -1.57 12.35
C GLY A 208 -29.79 -2.21 13.44
N GLU A 209 -29.52 -3.43 13.92
CA GLU A 209 -30.35 -4.06 14.96
C GLU A 209 -29.51 -4.78 16.04
N ASP A 210 -28.99 -4.00 16.99
CA ASP A 210 -28.97 -4.40 18.40
C ASP A 210 -30.12 -3.64 19.11
N GLU A 211 -31.37 -3.96 18.73
CA GLU A 211 -32.55 -3.76 19.60
C GLU A 211 -33.63 -4.79 19.25
N ALA A 212 -33.60 -5.87 20.03
CA ALA A 212 -34.70 -6.67 20.57
C ALA A 212 -35.78 -7.30 19.64
N PRO A 213 -36.13 -8.59 19.89
CA PRO A 213 -37.16 -9.29 19.15
C PRO A 213 -38.59 -8.92 19.58
N ALA A 214 -39.48 -9.11 18.62
CA ALA A 214 -40.94 -9.05 18.71
C ALA A 214 -41.54 -9.69 19.97
N SER A 215 -42.55 -9.04 20.57
CA SER A 215 -43.93 -9.56 20.65
C SER A 215 -44.80 -8.65 21.51
N ALA A 216 -45.84 -8.10 20.89
CA ALA A 216 -46.98 -7.53 21.57
C ALA A 216 -47.95 -8.67 21.90
N GLU A 217 -48.37 -8.83 23.16
CA GLU A 217 -49.68 -9.34 23.56
C GLU A 217 -49.86 -9.32 25.08
N GLY A 218 -51.06 -8.93 25.54
CA GLY A 218 -51.64 -9.52 26.75
C GLY A 218 -51.76 -8.64 28.01
N ASP A 219 -52.77 -7.79 28.02
CA ASP A 219 -53.78 -7.65 29.08
C ASP A 219 -53.47 -7.95 30.58
N GLN A 220 -53.80 -6.92 31.38
CA GLN A 220 -54.53 -6.99 32.66
C GLN A 220 -54.04 -7.95 33.77
N GLN A 221 -53.36 -7.41 34.80
CA GLN A 221 -53.77 -7.68 36.19
C GLN A 221 -53.09 -6.74 37.21
N LYS A 222 -53.89 -6.29 38.19
CA LYS A 222 -53.53 -5.77 39.53
C LYS A 222 -52.99 -4.33 39.63
N ARG A 223 -53.92 -3.37 39.67
CA ARG A 223 -53.96 -2.41 40.79
C ARG A 223 -55.12 -2.76 41.70
N ALA A 224 -54.84 -3.61 42.69
CA ALA A 224 -55.69 -3.81 43.85
C ALA A 224 -54.84 -3.63 45.10
N ARG A 225 -55.18 -2.56 45.84
CA ARG A 225 -55.14 -2.36 47.30
C ARG A 225 -53.91 -2.78 48.11
N GLU A 226 -53.33 -1.79 48.79
CA GLU A 226 -53.36 -1.55 50.25
C GLU A 226 -52.94 -0.06 50.39
N ASP A 227 -53.59 0.86 51.12
CA ASP A 227 -54.41 0.81 52.34
C ASP A 227 -55.94 0.60 52.20
#